data_AF-A0A3B0TJQ0-F1
#
_entry.id   AF-A0A3B0TJQ0-F1
#
_cell.length_a   1.000
_cell.length_b   1.000
_cell.length_c   1.000
_cell.angle_alpha   90.00
_cell.angle_beta   90.00
_cell.angle_gamma   90.00
#
_symmetry.space_group_name_H-M   'P 1'
#
loop_
_entity.id
_entity.type
_entity.pdbx_description
1 polymer ?
#
loop_
_entity_poly.entity_id
_entity_poly.type
_entity_poly.pdbx_seq_one_letter_code
_entity_poly.pdbx_strand_id
1 'polypeptide(L)'
;MKPVKIFLFFISTLLILAAASWFIPAEGYDILGWEVHFFKFPEGHKPAVNYIDSIPENPTHGEKEIGIPDKSLAGTDTTSQIKRRLPVKKYDTAQSLIFPSDSIDYMVLLKEEVERIDSLGKPLRIMYYGDSQIENDRITSAFRDKLQERYGGSGRGLVPVSDIYNSANNFVMTVSNNWEETTVVGARGKNLDVGLLGESFRVTNSKAEADSTTAWVKIRSLQPQKPGGYTVACIFYMASGKSSIKITLDERRQYAQKLSTKGYINELRLNLGATPEIMKAVFSTDSEITVYGLSLESPKGIIVDNIALRGRAFPGFSMMDTTRFKQMANLIKPSFLILHYGVNVVPNVRNNYFYYKKQLKGEIAYINKQLPEVPLLLISSSDMAHKVNGRMQSYSNISAVVQAQKEAALESGCAFWNLFNAMGGSGSMIRWVEKQPPLGNKDYVHFTMLGAKKVGNLFAAEFLKSLEGGETNELIANE
;
A
#
# COMPACT_ATOMS: atom_id res chain seq x y z
N MET A 1 -9.09 17.60 -45.54
CA MET A 1 -10.22 16.78 -46.05
C MET A 1 -11.48 17.14 -45.27
N LYS A 2 -12.67 17.19 -45.92
CA LYS A 2 -13.93 17.43 -45.20
C LYS A 2 -14.22 16.24 -44.26
N PRO A 3 -14.78 16.45 -43.04
CA PRO A 3 -15.02 15.39 -42.05
C PRO A 3 -15.75 14.17 -42.59
N VAL A 4 -16.70 14.39 -43.52
CA VAL A 4 -17.46 13.32 -44.19
C VAL A 4 -16.56 12.39 -45.03
N LYS A 5 -15.51 12.92 -45.68
CA LYS A 5 -14.57 12.09 -46.46
C LYS A 5 -13.69 11.23 -45.57
N ILE A 6 -13.34 11.71 -44.38
CA ILE A 6 -12.58 10.94 -43.38
C ILE A 6 -13.47 9.83 -42.83
N PHE A 7 -14.72 10.15 -42.48
CA PHE A 7 -15.70 9.17 -42.00
C PHE A 7 -15.98 8.05 -43.03
N LEU A 8 -16.20 8.42 -44.30
CA LEU A 8 -16.42 7.45 -45.38
C LEU A 8 -15.18 6.58 -45.65
N PHE A 9 -13.98 7.14 -45.50
CA PHE A 9 -12.73 6.39 -45.63
C PHE A 9 -12.56 5.34 -44.51
N PHE A 10 -12.86 5.71 -43.26
CA PHE A 10 -12.82 4.75 -42.15
C PHE A 10 -13.87 3.66 -42.30
N ILE A 11 -15.11 4.00 -42.69
CA ILE A 11 -16.15 3.00 -42.94
C ILE A 11 -15.75 2.06 -44.08
N SER A 12 -15.22 2.58 -45.19
CA SER A 12 -14.83 1.71 -46.31
C SER A 12 -13.68 0.78 -45.93
N THR A 13 -12.70 1.27 -45.16
CA THR A 13 -11.59 0.45 -44.67
C THR A 13 -12.07 -0.64 -43.71
N LEU A 14 -12.98 -0.31 -42.79
CA LEU A 14 -13.57 -1.29 -41.86
C LEU A 14 -14.39 -2.35 -42.59
N LEU A 15 -15.16 -1.98 -43.63
CA LEU A 15 -15.92 -2.93 -44.43
C LEU A 15 -15.01 -3.86 -45.24
N ILE A 16 -13.91 -3.35 -45.79
CA ILE A 16 -12.92 -4.17 -46.50
C ILE A 16 -12.25 -5.16 -45.54
N LEU A 17 -11.87 -4.71 -44.33
CA LEU A 17 -11.29 -5.58 -43.31
C LEU A 17 -12.28 -6.63 -42.80
N ALA A 18 -13.56 -6.27 -42.65
CA ALA A 18 -14.62 -7.20 -42.26
C ALA A 18 -14.87 -8.26 -43.35
N ALA A 19 -14.88 -7.85 -44.63
CA ALA A 19 -14.98 -8.79 -45.75
C ALA A 19 -13.77 -9.73 -45.80
N ALA A 20 -12.55 -9.20 -45.65
CA ALA A 20 -11.32 -10.00 -45.61
C ALA A 20 -11.34 -11.03 -44.46
N SER A 21 -11.83 -10.64 -43.27
CA SER A 21 -11.99 -11.54 -42.12
C SER A 21 -12.91 -12.74 -42.40
N TRP A 22 -13.88 -12.60 -43.30
CA TRP A 22 -14.79 -13.68 -43.68
C TRP A 22 -14.17 -14.72 -44.63
N PHE A 23 -13.28 -14.29 -45.53
CA PHE A 23 -12.65 -15.16 -46.53
C PHE A 23 -11.32 -15.78 -46.07
N ILE A 24 -10.77 -15.36 -44.93
CA ILE A 24 -9.51 -15.89 -44.39
C ILE A 24 -9.80 -17.06 -43.42
N PRO A 25 -9.20 -18.26 -43.64
CA PRO A 25 -9.34 -19.41 -42.74
C PRO A 25 -8.76 -19.11 -41.35
N ALA A 26 -9.24 -19.80 -40.32
CA ALA A 26 -8.86 -19.50 -38.93
C ALA A 26 -7.38 -19.82 -38.65
N GLU A 27 -6.83 -20.72 -39.44
CA GLU A 27 -5.44 -21.18 -39.42
C GLU A 27 -4.47 -20.15 -40.02
N GLY A 28 -4.98 -19.10 -40.71
CA GLY A 28 -4.16 -18.08 -41.38
C GLY A 28 -3.64 -18.52 -42.75
N TYR A 29 -2.81 -17.66 -43.37
CA TYR A 29 -2.06 -17.98 -44.59
C TYR A 29 -0.56 -17.87 -44.31
N ASP A 30 0.23 -18.78 -44.86
CA ASP A 30 1.68 -18.62 -44.98
C ASP A 30 1.99 -17.78 -46.23
N ILE A 31 2.54 -16.59 -46.01
CA ILE A 31 3.03 -15.72 -47.08
C ILE A 31 4.51 -15.48 -46.81
N LEU A 32 5.37 -16.05 -47.66
CA LEU A 32 6.83 -15.86 -47.61
C LEU A 32 7.45 -16.24 -46.24
N GLY A 33 6.94 -17.29 -45.57
CA GLY A 33 7.45 -17.78 -44.30
C GLY A 33 6.92 -17.02 -43.07
N TRP A 34 5.91 -16.16 -43.26
CA TRP A 34 5.21 -15.47 -42.18
C TRP A 34 3.78 -16.00 -42.10
N GLU A 35 3.41 -16.52 -40.94
CA GLU A 35 2.03 -16.87 -40.64
C GLU A 35 1.23 -15.61 -40.32
N VAL A 36 0.32 -15.25 -41.22
CA VAL A 36 -0.56 -14.09 -41.05
C VAL A 36 -1.94 -14.57 -40.62
N HIS A 37 -2.33 -14.21 -39.39
CA HIS A 37 -3.66 -14.47 -38.84
C HIS A 37 -4.54 -13.20 -38.88
N PHE A 38 -5.82 -13.36 -39.21
CA PHE A 38 -6.81 -12.29 -39.15
C PHE A 38 -7.77 -12.50 -37.97
N PHE A 39 -8.13 -11.41 -37.30
CA PHE A 39 -9.10 -11.42 -36.21
C PHE A 39 -10.47 -11.87 -36.72
N LYS A 40 -11.06 -12.91 -36.10
CA LYS A 40 -12.45 -13.31 -36.31
C LYS A 40 -13.30 -12.83 -35.13
N PHE A 41 -14.44 -12.23 -35.42
CA PHE A 41 -15.42 -11.92 -34.38
C PHE A 41 -15.95 -13.23 -33.79
N PRO A 42 -15.90 -13.43 -32.46
CA PRO A 42 -16.48 -14.61 -31.83
C PRO A 42 -17.99 -14.62 -32.10
N GLU A 43 -18.53 -15.73 -32.59
CA GLU A 43 -19.97 -15.90 -32.68
C GLU A 43 -20.58 -15.77 -31.26
N GLY A 44 -21.45 -14.77 -31.09
CA GLY A 44 -22.35 -14.72 -29.92
C GLY A 44 -21.99 -13.80 -28.75
N HIS A 45 -21.24 -12.71 -28.92
CA HIS A 45 -21.09 -11.71 -27.85
C HIS A 45 -21.62 -10.32 -28.28
N LYS A 46 -22.63 -9.82 -27.56
CA LYS A 46 -23.09 -8.42 -27.67
C LYS A 46 -22.01 -7.49 -27.11
N PRO A 47 -21.72 -6.35 -27.75
CA PRO A 47 -20.70 -5.43 -27.26
C PRO A 47 -21.20 -4.76 -25.97
N ALA A 48 -20.41 -4.85 -24.90
CA ALA A 48 -20.59 -4.01 -23.74
C ALA A 48 -20.15 -2.58 -24.10
N VAL A 49 -21.01 -1.61 -23.79
CA VAL A 49 -20.73 -0.18 -23.95
C VAL A 49 -19.69 0.21 -22.89
N ASN A 50 -18.49 0.58 -23.34
CA ASN A 50 -17.42 1.09 -22.47
C ASN A 50 -17.69 2.55 -22.10
N TYR A 51 -17.57 2.88 -20.82
CA TYR A 51 -17.34 4.26 -20.36
C TYR A 51 -15.85 4.47 -20.08
N ILE A 52 -15.25 5.30 -20.94
CA ILE A 52 -14.08 6.19 -20.79
C ILE A 52 -13.09 5.88 -19.65
N ASP A 53 -11.97 5.26 -20.01
CA ASP A 53 -10.67 5.42 -19.34
C ASP A 53 -9.97 6.65 -19.94
N SER A 54 -9.53 7.58 -19.09
CA SER A 54 -8.49 8.54 -19.45
C SER A 54 -7.27 8.26 -18.57
N ILE A 55 -6.41 7.36 -19.04
CA ILE A 55 -5.02 7.22 -18.58
C ILE A 55 -4.17 8.01 -19.57
N PRO A 56 -3.43 9.06 -19.15
CA PRO A 56 -2.47 9.71 -20.02
C PRO A 56 -1.31 8.76 -20.33
N GLU A 57 -0.95 8.71 -21.61
CA GLU A 57 0.18 7.97 -22.16
C GLU A 57 1.50 8.36 -21.45
N ASN A 58 2.25 7.35 -21.01
CA ASN A 58 3.64 7.52 -20.60
C ASN A 58 4.50 7.77 -21.86
N PRO A 59 5.32 8.82 -21.91
CA PRO A 59 6.27 8.99 -23.00
C PRO A 59 7.41 7.97 -22.86
N THR A 60 7.61 7.20 -23.93
CA THR A 60 8.83 6.46 -24.24
C THR A 60 10.06 7.34 -24.08
N HIS A 61 11.13 6.85 -23.43
CA HIS A 61 12.51 7.09 -23.89
C HIS A 61 13.56 6.21 -23.17
N GLY A 62 14.33 5.50 -23.99
CA GLY A 62 15.80 5.51 -23.96
C GLY A 62 16.49 4.61 -22.95
N GLU A 63 16.74 3.36 -23.35
CA GLU A 63 17.81 2.55 -22.77
C GLU A 63 19.17 3.24 -22.97
N LYS A 64 19.86 3.51 -21.87
CA LYS A 64 21.31 3.62 -21.84
C LYS A 64 21.82 2.79 -20.67
N GLU A 65 22.52 1.70 -21.00
CA GLU A 65 23.37 0.97 -20.07
C GLU A 65 24.35 1.94 -19.43
N ILE A 66 24.36 2.00 -18.10
CA ILE A 66 25.41 2.69 -17.34
C ILE A 66 26.09 1.62 -16.48
N GLY A 67 27.30 1.25 -16.91
CA GLY A 67 28.20 0.38 -16.16
C GLY A 67 28.58 1.02 -14.83
N ILE A 68 28.46 0.25 -13.75
CA ILE A 68 28.95 0.62 -12.43
C ILE A 68 30.39 0.10 -12.32
N PRO A 69 31.39 0.93 -12.00
CA PRO A 69 32.74 0.45 -11.73
C PRO A 69 32.75 -0.28 -10.40
N ASP A 70 33.11 -1.57 -10.47
CA ASP A 70 33.46 -2.40 -9.33
C ASP A 70 34.82 -1.94 -8.78
N LYS A 71 34.84 -1.42 -7.55
CA LYS A 71 36.06 -1.36 -6.73
C LYS A 71 35.77 -1.06 -5.25
N SER A 72 36.26 -2.00 -4.44
CA SER A 72 36.64 -1.90 -3.03
C SER A 72 35.52 -1.83 -1.99
N LEU A 73 35.44 -2.87 -1.17
CA LEU A 73 35.95 -2.83 0.21
C LEU A 73 36.08 -4.28 0.74
N ALA A 74 37.29 -4.82 0.61
CA ALA A 74 37.76 -5.90 1.45
C ALA A 74 38.13 -5.29 2.81
N GLY A 75 37.61 -5.86 3.90
CA GLY A 75 37.82 -5.35 5.25
C GLY A 75 37.40 -6.38 6.29
N THR A 76 38.31 -7.34 6.50
CA THR A 76 38.63 -8.02 7.77
C THR A 76 37.50 -8.34 8.76
N ASP A 77 37.21 -9.64 8.74
CA ASP A 77 36.70 -10.50 9.80
C ASP A 77 37.30 -10.18 11.19
N THR A 78 36.45 -9.94 12.19
CA THR A 78 36.78 -10.07 13.62
C THR A 78 35.52 -9.90 14.48
N THR A 79 34.78 -10.99 14.71
CA THR A 79 34.28 -11.34 16.05
C THR A 79 33.70 -12.75 16.04
N SER A 80 34.57 -13.71 16.33
CA SER A 80 34.18 -15.00 16.85
C SER A 80 33.83 -14.85 18.35
N GLN A 81 32.91 -15.70 18.80
CA GLN A 81 32.51 -15.96 20.20
C GLN A 81 31.38 -15.09 20.78
N ILE A 82 30.15 -15.57 20.62
CA ILE A 82 29.34 -16.20 21.69
C ILE A 82 28.35 -17.14 20.99
N LYS A 83 28.64 -18.44 21.00
CA LYS A 83 27.71 -19.50 20.55
C LYS A 83 26.89 -19.93 21.77
N ARG A 84 25.64 -19.48 21.85
CA ARG A 84 24.60 -20.16 22.63
C ARG A 84 23.49 -20.55 21.66
N ARG A 85 23.62 -21.76 21.08
CA ARG A 85 22.57 -22.34 20.24
C ARG A 85 21.36 -22.63 21.12
N LEU A 86 20.34 -21.78 21.03
CA LEU A 86 19.01 -22.12 21.51
C LEU A 86 18.44 -23.24 20.60
N PRO A 87 17.67 -24.18 21.15
CA PRO A 87 17.15 -25.31 20.39
C PRO A 87 16.17 -24.82 19.32
N VAL A 88 16.49 -25.09 18.06
CA VAL A 88 15.60 -24.86 16.91
C VAL A 88 14.41 -25.81 17.04
N LYS A 89 13.24 -25.29 17.44
CA LYS A 89 11.98 -26.00 17.24
C LYS A 89 11.74 -26.10 15.73
N LYS A 90 11.59 -27.32 15.20
CA LYS A 90 11.08 -27.54 13.85
C LYS A 90 9.63 -27.07 13.83
N TYR A 91 9.37 -25.92 13.20
CA TYR A 91 8.03 -25.43 12.95
C TYR A 91 7.42 -26.19 11.77
N ASP A 92 6.16 -26.61 11.95
CA ASP A 92 5.37 -27.36 11.00
C ASP A 92 5.15 -26.57 9.71
N THR A 93 5.40 -27.20 8.57
CA THR A 93 5.19 -26.67 7.21
C THR A 93 3.74 -26.29 6.89
N ALA A 94 2.80 -26.58 7.79
CA ALA A 94 1.41 -26.14 7.73
C ALA A 94 1.17 -24.68 8.15
N GLN A 95 2.15 -23.99 8.76
CA GLN A 95 2.00 -22.58 9.15
C GLN A 95 2.28 -21.63 7.98
N SER A 96 1.30 -20.80 7.62
CA SER A 96 1.46 -19.77 6.58
C SER A 96 2.32 -18.59 7.04
N LEU A 97 2.43 -18.38 8.35
CA LEU A 97 3.25 -17.36 8.99
C LEU A 97 4.53 -17.99 9.54
N ILE A 98 5.69 -17.45 9.14
CA ILE A 98 7.01 -18.01 9.40
C ILE A 98 7.88 -16.93 10.07
N PHE A 99 8.55 -17.31 11.15
CA PHE A 99 9.46 -16.43 11.90
C PHE A 99 10.94 -16.76 11.61
N PRO A 100 11.84 -15.77 11.68
CA PRO A 100 13.28 -16.04 11.64
C PRO A 100 13.72 -16.93 12.81
N SER A 101 14.68 -17.83 12.57
CA SER A 101 15.15 -18.78 13.60
C SER A 101 15.92 -18.14 14.76
N ASP A 102 16.54 -16.98 14.51
CA ASP A 102 17.45 -16.30 15.45
C ASP A 102 16.86 -14.99 16.01
N SER A 103 15.59 -14.68 15.73
CA SER A 103 14.93 -13.50 16.28
C SER A 103 14.32 -13.79 17.65
N ILE A 104 14.34 -12.80 18.55
CA ILE A 104 13.35 -12.72 19.63
C ILE A 104 11.99 -12.97 18.99
N ASP A 105 11.13 -13.75 19.64
CA ASP A 105 9.77 -13.94 19.14
C ASP A 105 9.06 -12.58 19.16
N TYR A 106 9.06 -11.91 18.02
CA TYR A 106 8.51 -10.58 17.86
C TYR A 106 7.03 -10.51 18.21
N MET A 107 6.34 -11.65 18.11
CA MET A 107 4.96 -11.78 18.58
C MET A 107 4.89 -11.79 20.11
N VAL A 108 5.92 -12.26 20.82
CA VAL A 108 5.99 -12.13 22.29
C VAL A 108 6.14 -10.67 22.69
N LEU A 109 7.03 -9.90 22.05
CA LEU A 109 7.17 -8.46 22.34
C LEU A 109 5.87 -7.71 22.05
N LEU A 110 5.25 -7.99 20.90
CA LEU A 110 3.97 -7.38 20.55
C LEU A 110 2.86 -7.81 21.53
N LYS A 111 2.85 -9.08 21.97
CA LYS A 111 1.92 -9.60 22.96
C LYS A 111 2.05 -8.84 24.28
N GLU A 112 3.26 -8.61 24.77
CA GLU A 112 3.50 -7.83 26.00
C GLU A 112 3.02 -6.38 25.89
N GLU A 113 3.10 -5.76 24.71
CA GLU A 113 2.52 -4.43 24.48
C GLU A 113 0.99 -4.47 24.46
N VAL A 114 0.41 -5.47 23.79
CA VAL A 114 -1.05 -5.67 23.70
C VAL A 114 -1.66 -5.97 25.07
N GLU A 115 -1.02 -6.80 25.89
CA GLU A 115 -1.47 -7.12 27.26
C GLU A 115 -1.50 -5.89 28.18
N ARG A 116 -0.68 -4.88 27.87
CA ARG A 116 -0.60 -3.62 28.62
C ARG A 116 -1.21 -2.43 27.88
N ILE A 117 -1.99 -2.66 26.82
CA ILE A 117 -2.45 -1.63 25.89
C ILE A 117 -3.20 -0.47 26.55
N ASP A 118 -3.99 -0.74 27.60
CA ASP A 118 -4.71 0.29 28.36
C ASP A 118 -3.79 1.18 29.21
N SER A 119 -2.56 0.72 29.50
CA SER A 119 -1.57 1.42 30.32
C SER A 119 -0.46 2.12 29.52
N LEU A 120 -0.41 1.95 28.19
CA LEU A 120 0.64 2.53 27.34
C LEU A 120 0.60 4.06 27.25
N GLY A 121 -0.52 4.70 27.61
CA GLY A 121 -0.72 6.16 27.51
C GLY A 121 -0.83 6.69 26.08
N LYS A 122 -0.76 5.82 25.08
CA LYS A 122 -0.95 6.06 23.64
C LYS A 122 -1.51 4.78 23.00
N PRO A 123 -2.18 4.86 21.84
CA PRO A 123 -2.57 3.65 21.12
C PRO A 123 -1.35 2.84 20.67
N LEU A 124 -1.52 1.52 20.62
CA LEU A 124 -0.59 0.62 19.95
C LEU A 124 -0.80 0.75 18.44
N ARG A 125 0.27 0.99 17.69
CA ARG A 125 0.15 1.33 16.27
C ARG A 125 0.87 0.35 15.36
N ILE A 126 0.10 -0.18 14.41
CA ILE A 126 0.57 -1.06 13.34
C ILE A 126 0.57 -0.27 12.04
N MET A 127 1.72 -0.17 11.37
CA MET A 127 1.84 0.50 10.08
C MET A 127 1.82 -0.53 8.95
N TYR A 128 0.78 -0.49 8.11
CA TYR A 128 0.61 -1.44 7.02
C TYR A 128 0.94 -0.75 5.69
N TYR A 129 2.13 -1.03 5.18
CA TYR A 129 2.63 -0.56 3.89
C TYR A 129 2.34 -1.59 2.79
N GLY A 130 1.90 -1.12 1.63
CA GLY A 130 1.70 -2.01 0.49
C GLY A 130 1.61 -1.29 -0.84
N ASP A 131 1.31 -2.04 -1.88
CA ASP A 131 1.06 -1.54 -3.22
C ASP A 131 -0.44 -1.37 -3.50
N SER A 132 -0.87 -1.49 -4.77
CA SER A 132 -2.27 -1.30 -5.17
C SER A 132 -3.23 -2.31 -4.53
N GLN A 133 -2.73 -3.43 -3.99
CA GLN A 133 -3.58 -4.45 -3.36
C GLN A 133 -4.29 -3.92 -2.10
N ILE A 134 -3.68 -2.98 -1.37
CA ILE A 134 -4.27 -2.41 -0.14
C ILE A 134 -4.95 -1.06 -0.38
N GLU A 135 -5.00 -0.58 -1.62
CA GLU A 135 -5.71 0.66 -1.96
C GLU A 135 -7.18 0.60 -1.56
N ASN A 136 -7.72 1.78 -1.26
CA ASN A 136 -9.06 1.95 -0.71
C ASN A 136 -9.27 1.17 0.61
N ASP A 137 -8.18 0.85 1.31
CA ASP A 137 -8.19 0.25 2.64
C ASP A 137 -8.92 -1.12 2.69
N ARG A 138 -9.02 -1.82 1.56
CA ARG A 138 -9.96 -2.96 1.42
C ARG A 138 -9.52 -4.21 2.17
N ILE A 139 -8.22 -4.48 2.19
CA ILE A 139 -7.60 -5.58 2.95
C ILE A 139 -7.36 -5.13 4.39
N THR A 140 -6.80 -3.95 4.53
CA THR A 140 -6.34 -3.32 5.77
C THR A 140 -7.48 -2.98 6.71
N SER A 141 -8.64 -2.55 6.22
CA SER A 141 -9.85 -2.38 7.05
C SER A 141 -10.30 -3.70 7.68
N ALA A 142 -10.38 -4.79 6.91
CA ALA A 142 -10.79 -6.09 7.46
C ALA A 142 -9.82 -6.59 8.54
N PHE A 143 -8.51 -6.39 8.34
CA PHE A 143 -7.50 -6.68 9.36
C PHE A 143 -7.67 -5.76 10.59
N ARG A 144 -7.78 -4.45 10.37
CA ARG A 144 -7.99 -3.44 11.43
C ARG A 144 -9.21 -3.78 12.29
N ASP A 145 -10.33 -4.08 11.65
CA ASP A 145 -11.61 -4.37 12.31
C ASP A 145 -11.48 -5.54 13.27
N LYS A 146 -10.79 -6.61 12.86
CA LYS A 146 -10.57 -7.79 13.71
C LYS A 146 -9.71 -7.49 14.92
N LEU A 147 -8.67 -6.67 14.75
CA LEU A 147 -7.79 -6.28 15.86
C LEU A 147 -8.48 -5.30 16.81
N GLN A 148 -9.24 -4.34 16.30
CA GLN A 148 -10.00 -3.37 17.09
C GLN A 148 -11.18 -4.01 17.83
N GLU A 149 -11.84 -5.00 17.21
CA GLU A 149 -12.85 -5.83 17.87
C GLU A 149 -12.25 -6.60 19.05
N ARG A 150 -11.01 -7.10 18.90
CA ARG A 150 -10.34 -7.92 19.93
C ARG A 150 -9.72 -7.10 21.07
N TYR A 151 -9.07 -5.99 20.75
CA TYR A 151 -8.21 -5.23 21.68
C TYR A 151 -8.64 -3.77 21.88
N GLY A 152 -9.79 -3.39 21.31
CA GLY A 152 -10.27 -2.01 21.32
C GLY A 152 -9.48 -1.10 20.37
N GLY A 153 -9.89 0.17 20.36
CA GLY A 153 -9.38 1.17 19.42
C GLY A 153 -10.39 1.46 18.32
N SER A 154 -10.25 2.62 17.67
CA SER A 154 -11.11 3.03 16.57
C SER A 154 -10.42 4.05 15.67
N GLY A 155 -11.04 4.35 14.53
CA GLY A 155 -10.49 5.27 13.54
C GLY A 155 -9.58 4.58 12.53
N ARG A 156 -9.08 5.37 11.58
CA ARG A 156 -8.35 4.89 10.39
C ARG A 156 -6.83 5.06 10.49
N GLY A 157 -6.36 5.70 11.55
CA GLY A 157 -4.95 6.01 11.70
C GLY A 157 -4.51 7.08 10.72
N LEU A 158 -3.29 6.99 10.22
CA LEU A 158 -2.68 7.92 9.29
C LEU A 158 -3.40 7.93 7.93
N VAL A 159 -3.69 9.14 7.46
CA VAL A 159 -4.23 9.41 6.13
C VAL A 159 -3.49 10.61 5.52
N PRO A 160 -3.16 10.58 4.22
CA PRO A 160 -2.55 11.71 3.54
C PRO A 160 -3.57 12.84 3.30
N VAL A 161 -3.08 14.01 2.94
CA VAL A 161 -3.91 15.16 2.54
C VAL A 161 -4.26 15.02 1.07
N SER A 162 -5.22 14.14 0.76
CA SER A 162 -5.61 13.82 -0.61
C SER A 162 -7.11 13.55 -0.73
N ASP A 163 -7.69 13.97 -1.84
CA ASP A 163 -9.11 13.71 -2.18
C ASP A 163 -9.36 12.30 -2.73
N ILE A 164 -8.31 11.50 -2.92
CA ILE A 164 -8.40 10.10 -3.38
C ILE A 164 -9.05 9.21 -2.31
N TYR A 165 -9.05 9.63 -1.04
CA TYR A 165 -9.67 8.90 0.07
C TYR A 165 -11.14 9.28 0.21
N ASN A 166 -12.02 8.37 -0.25
CA ASN A 166 -13.47 8.58 -0.23
C ASN A 166 -14.20 7.46 0.54
N SER A 167 -15.43 7.16 0.14
CA SER A 167 -16.40 6.28 0.77
C SER A 167 -15.93 4.96 1.40
N ALA A 168 -14.97 4.23 0.81
CA ALA A 168 -14.49 2.96 1.39
C ALA A 168 -13.89 3.13 2.79
N ASN A 169 -13.44 4.36 3.11
CA ASN A 169 -12.90 4.72 4.41
C ASN A 169 -13.93 5.27 5.42
N ASN A 170 -15.23 5.21 5.11
CA ASN A 170 -16.30 5.86 5.87
C ASN A 170 -16.07 7.37 6.07
N PHE A 171 -15.32 8.02 5.19
CA PHE A 171 -15.22 9.47 5.14
C PHE A 171 -15.01 9.93 3.69
N VAL A 172 -15.24 11.21 3.42
CA VAL A 172 -14.83 11.86 2.17
C VAL A 172 -13.90 13.00 2.52
N MET A 173 -12.68 12.96 2.00
CA MET A 173 -11.74 14.06 2.10
C MET A 173 -11.81 14.92 0.84
N THR A 174 -11.78 16.23 1.04
CA THR A 174 -11.64 17.22 -0.04
C THR A 174 -10.57 18.21 0.40
N VAL A 175 -9.79 18.72 -0.54
CA VAL A 175 -8.66 19.61 -0.28
C VAL A 175 -8.69 20.81 -1.23
N SER A 176 -7.99 21.89 -0.87
CA SER A 176 -7.72 22.99 -1.81
C SER A 176 -6.71 22.60 -2.89
N ASN A 177 -6.70 23.30 -4.02
CA ASN A 177 -5.87 22.95 -5.18
C ASN A 177 -4.40 23.41 -5.07
N ASN A 178 -4.02 24.09 -3.99
CA ASN A 178 -2.71 24.72 -3.83
C ASN A 178 -1.70 23.88 -3.02
N TRP A 179 -2.03 22.62 -2.69
CA TRP A 179 -1.05 21.70 -2.12
C TRP A 179 -0.04 21.24 -3.18
N GLU A 180 1.25 21.34 -2.85
CA GLU A 180 2.36 20.75 -3.59
C GLU A 180 2.72 19.41 -2.95
N GLU A 181 2.45 18.31 -3.64
CA GLU A 181 2.75 16.97 -3.16
C GLU A 181 4.22 16.59 -3.41
N THR A 182 4.87 16.00 -2.42
CA THR A 182 6.10 15.20 -2.58
C THR A 182 5.78 13.77 -2.20
N THR A 183 6.13 12.81 -3.05
CA THR A 183 5.82 11.37 -2.83
C THR A 183 7.00 10.48 -3.23
N VAL A 184 7.13 9.33 -2.56
CA VAL A 184 8.04 8.24 -2.96
C VAL A 184 7.53 7.49 -4.20
N VAL A 185 6.27 7.65 -4.57
CA VAL A 185 5.68 7.01 -5.76
C VAL A 185 6.20 7.73 -7.01
N GLY A 186 6.73 6.97 -7.98
CA GLY A 186 7.28 7.53 -9.23
C GLY A 186 8.61 8.31 -9.08
N ALA A 187 9.04 8.62 -7.87
CA ALA A 187 10.28 9.34 -7.62
C ALA A 187 11.53 8.50 -7.95
N ARG A 188 12.58 9.20 -8.41
CA ARG A 188 13.91 8.62 -8.71
C ARG A 188 15.03 9.18 -7.83
N GLY A 189 14.69 10.10 -6.92
CA GLY A 189 15.64 10.78 -6.02
C GLY A 189 15.78 10.13 -4.65
N LYS A 190 16.74 10.65 -3.86
CA LYS A 190 16.91 10.34 -2.43
C LYS A 190 16.65 11.60 -1.61
N ASN A 191 16.50 11.43 -0.30
CA ASN A 191 16.23 12.50 0.67
C ASN A 191 14.95 13.28 0.34
N LEU A 192 13.90 12.56 -0.07
CA LEU A 192 12.59 13.14 -0.29
C LEU A 192 12.04 13.65 1.04
N ASP A 193 11.55 14.89 1.08
CA ASP A 193 10.97 15.52 2.27
C ASP A 193 9.57 14.96 2.55
N VAL A 194 9.53 13.70 2.95
CA VAL A 194 8.31 12.94 3.24
C VAL A 194 8.38 12.33 4.63
N GLY A 195 7.20 12.05 5.19
CA GLY A 195 7.05 11.41 6.49
C GLY A 195 6.92 9.90 6.36
N LEU A 196 6.39 9.26 7.41
CA LEU A 196 6.12 7.83 7.39
C LEU A 196 5.07 7.42 6.35
N LEU A 197 4.20 8.32 5.90
CA LEU A 197 3.27 8.06 4.79
C LEU A 197 3.98 7.85 3.44
N GLY A 198 5.26 8.24 3.32
CA GLY A 198 5.93 8.32 2.03
C GLY A 198 5.45 9.48 1.16
N GLU A 199 4.63 10.36 1.73
CA GLU A 199 4.03 11.54 1.09
C GLU A 199 4.11 12.75 2.04
N SER A 200 4.13 13.95 1.48
CA SER A 200 3.95 15.22 2.19
C SER A 200 3.29 16.26 1.27
N PHE A 201 2.64 17.24 1.89
CA PHE A 201 1.81 18.22 1.21
C PHE A 201 2.20 19.62 1.66
N ARG A 202 2.81 20.40 0.78
CA ARG A 202 3.34 21.73 1.08
C ARG A 202 2.46 22.83 0.52
N VAL A 203 2.24 23.88 1.31
CA VAL A 203 1.68 25.15 0.84
C VAL A 203 2.73 26.24 1.05
N THR A 204 2.89 27.13 0.06
CA THR A 204 3.87 28.22 0.07
C THR A 204 3.24 29.54 -0.37
N ASN A 205 3.86 30.65 0.02
CA ASN A 205 3.49 31.99 -0.43
C ASN A 205 3.94 32.33 -1.87
N SER A 206 4.58 31.40 -2.60
CA SER A 206 5.37 31.70 -3.81
C SER A 206 4.56 31.66 -5.11
N LYS A 207 3.31 31.20 -5.09
CA LYS A 207 2.44 31.24 -6.29
C LYS A 207 1.75 32.60 -6.38
N ALA A 208 1.81 33.23 -7.56
CA ALA A 208 1.18 34.52 -7.89
C ALA A 208 -0.35 34.44 -8.02
N GLU A 209 -0.99 33.54 -7.28
CA GLU A 209 -2.45 33.42 -7.18
C GLU A 209 -2.90 34.04 -5.85
N ALA A 210 -4.01 34.77 -5.88
CA ALA A 210 -4.51 35.57 -4.76
C ALA A 210 -4.87 34.75 -3.48
N ASP A 211 -4.81 33.42 -3.55
CA ASP A 211 -5.08 32.46 -2.46
C ASP A 211 -3.88 31.56 -2.11
N SER A 212 -2.66 31.85 -2.60
CA SER A 212 -1.50 30.95 -2.41
C SER A 212 -1.08 30.73 -0.95
N THR A 213 -1.37 31.68 -0.07
CA THR A 213 -0.98 31.66 1.36
C THR A 213 -1.89 30.84 2.26
N THR A 214 -3.01 30.32 1.74
CA THR A 214 -4.00 29.57 2.52
C THR A 214 -4.38 28.26 1.84
N ALA A 215 -4.20 27.13 2.52
CA ALA A 215 -4.66 25.82 2.06
C ALA A 215 -5.65 25.21 3.05
N TRP A 216 -6.53 24.32 2.60
CA TRP A 216 -7.50 23.68 3.47
C TRP A 216 -7.69 22.20 3.18
N VAL A 217 -8.13 21.48 4.21
CA VAL A 217 -8.57 20.09 4.18
C VAL A 217 -9.92 20.00 4.87
N LYS A 218 -10.89 19.33 4.24
CA LYS A 218 -12.20 19.07 4.80
C LYS A 218 -12.50 17.58 4.76
N ILE A 219 -12.76 17.01 5.93
CA ILE A 219 -13.18 15.62 6.10
C ILE A 219 -14.66 15.62 6.46
N ARG A 220 -15.46 14.89 5.67
CA ARG A 220 -16.86 14.58 5.99
C ARG A 220 -16.96 13.12 6.40
N SER A 221 -17.38 12.85 7.63
CA SER A 221 -17.60 11.48 8.13
C SER A 221 -18.89 10.90 7.55
N LEU A 222 -18.84 9.67 7.04
CA LEU A 222 -20.01 8.96 6.49
C LEU A 222 -20.61 8.00 7.54
N GLN A 223 -21.93 7.93 7.64
CA GLN A 223 -22.60 7.03 8.58
C GLN A 223 -23.00 5.71 7.91
N PRO A 224 -22.98 4.58 8.62
CA PRO A 224 -22.51 4.41 10.00
C PRO A 224 -20.98 4.30 10.09
N GLN A 225 -20.39 4.86 11.15
CA GLN A 225 -18.97 4.68 11.47
C GLN A 225 -18.74 3.29 12.10
N LYS A 226 -18.39 2.28 11.28
CA LYS A 226 -18.07 0.91 11.74
C LYS A 226 -16.63 0.50 11.37
N PRO A 227 -15.87 -0.15 12.28
CA PRO A 227 -16.06 -0.23 13.73
C PRO A 227 -15.56 1.07 14.39
N GLY A 228 -16.49 1.99 14.64
CA GLY A 228 -16.22 3.25 15.33
C GLY A 228 -15.67 4.35 14.42
N GLY A 229 -15.92 5.60 14.81
CA GLY A 229 -15.29 6.76 14.19
C GLY A 229 -14.00 7.13 14.92
N TYR A 230 -13.65 8.40 14.94
CA TYR A 230 -12.44 8.91 15.59
C TYR A 230 -12.79 10.00 16.60
N THR A 231 -12.21 9.92 17.80
CA THR A 231 -12.40 10.92 18.87
C THR A 231 -11.17 11.79 19.06
N VAL A 232 -10.11 11.52 18.28
CA VAL A 232 -8.86 12.25 18.25
C VAL A 232 -8.50 12.53 16.79
N ALA A 233 -8.05 13.75 16.52
CA ALA A 233 -7.40 14.09 15.26
C ALA A 233 -5.99 14.64 15.55
N CYS A 234 -4.98 14.07 14.88
CA CYS A 234 -3.62 14.59 14.90
C CYS A 234 -3.24 15.14 13.53
N ILE A 235 -2.46 16.22 13.51
CA ILE A 235 -1.88 16.81 12.31
C ILE A 235 -0.37 16.86 12.51
N PHE A 236 0.38 16.19 11.63
CA PHE A 236 1.84 16.23 11.64
C PHE A 236 2.33 17.26 10.65
N TYR A 237 3.03 18.28 11.12
CA TYR A 237 3.37 19.42 10.28
C TYR A 237 4.74 20.01 10.59
N MET A 238 5.32 20.67 9.59
CA MET A 238 6.35 21.67 9.75
C MET A 238 5.85 23.01 9.24
N ALA A 239 6.30 24.08 9.87
CA ALA A 239 5.93 25.43 9.49
C ALA A 239 7.13 26.37 9.63
N SER A 240 7.12 27.45 8.86
CA SER A 240 8.05 28.58 8.97
C SER A 240 7.25 29.90 8.93
N GLY A 241 7.92 31.04 9.11
CA GLY A 241 7.28 32.35 9.08
C GLY A 241 6.15 32.54 10.11
N LYS A 242 5.17 33.39 9.81
CA LYS A 242 3.93 33.53 10.57
C LYS A 242 2.92 32.51 10.08
N SER A 243 2.95 31.34 10.69
CA SER A 243 2.06 30.23 10.36
C SER A 243 0.97 30.02 11.42
N SER A 244 -0.25 29.71 10.97
CA SER A 244 -1.39 29.43 11.83
C SER A 244 -2.34 28.41 11.21
N ILE A 245 -3.21 27.84 12.05
CA ILE A 245 -4.27 26.94 11.63
C ILE A 245 -5.58 27.31 12.32
N LYS A 246 -6.68 27.21 11.57
CA LYS A 246 -8.05 27.29 12.07
C LYS A 246 -8.77 25.99 11.75
N ILE A 247 -9.30 25.32 12.77
CA ILE A 247 -10.05 24.07 12.64
C ILE A 247 -11.50 24.33 13.07
N THR A 248 -12.45 23.97 12.21
CA THR A 248 -13.88 24.08 12.47
C THR A 248 -14.51 22.69 12.46
N LEU A 249 -15.24 22.36 13.53
CA LEU A 249 -16.01 21.13 13.66
C LEU A 249 -17.51 21.45 13.58
N ASP A 250 -18.21 20.79 12.66
CA ASP A 250 -19.67 20.87 12.48
C ASP A 250 -20.19 22.32 12.39
N GLU A 251 -19.38 23.21 11.79
CA GLU A 251 -19.63 24.66 11.64
C GLU A 251 -19.82 25.43 12.95
N ARG A 252 -19.61 24.80 14.11
CA ARG A 252 -19.90 25.36 15.44
C ARG A 252 -18.66 25.54 16.29
N ARG A 253 -17.91 24.45 16.52
CA ARG A 253 -16.71 24.48 17.39
C ARG A 253 -15.51 24.93 16.57
N GLN A 254 -14.81 25.96 17.02
CA GLN A 254 -13.63 26.48 16.34
C GLN A 254 -12.41 26.42 17.25
N TYR A 255 -11.29 25.98 16.69
CA TYR A 255 -9.97 26.00 17.29
C TYR A 255 -9.08 26.86 16.39
N ALA A 256 -8.33 27.78 16.97
CA ALA A 256 -7.36 28.57 16.25
C ALA A 256 -6.06 28.63 17.04
N GLN A 257 -4.94 28.35 16.39
CA GLN A 257 -3.64 28.42 17.03
C GLN A 257 -2.54 28.86 16.05
N LYS A 258 -1.51 29.49 16.59
CA LYS A 258 -0.24 29.68 15.89
C LYS A 258 0.50 28.34 15.82
N LEU A 259 1.11 28.06 14.68
CA LEU A 259 1.89 26.85 14.48
C LEU A 259 3.34 27.06 14.95
N SER A 260 3.96 26.01 15.48
CA SER A 260 5.36 26.07 15.89
C SER A 260 6.28 26.05 14.66
N THR A 261 7.32 26.90 14.67
CA THR A 261 8.20 27.11 13.51
C THR A 261 9.65 26.70 13.78
N LYS A 262 9.84 25.68 14.62
CA LYS A 262 11.14 25.27 15.15
C LYS A 262 12.00 24.40 14.20
N GLY A 263 11.62 24.25 12.93
CA GLY A 263 12.40 23.49 11.94
C GLY A 263 12.35 21.96 12.07
N TYR A 264 11.42 21.42 12.86
CA TYR A 264 11.19 19.98 13.02
C TYR A 264 9.69 19.65 12.96
N ILE A 265 9.34 18.39 12.66
CA ILE A 265 7.93 17.95 12.62
C ILE A 265 7.30 18.08 14.01
N ASN A 266 6.17 18.78 14.06
CA ASN A 266 5.33 18.95 15.24
C ASN A 266 4.04 18.16 15.10
N GLU A 267 3.45 17.80 16.22
CA GLU A 267 2.09 17.25 16.31
C GLU A 267 1.13 18.32 16.85
N LEU A 268 0.07 18.60 16.11
CA LEU A 268 -1.13 19.23 16.66
C LEU A 268 -2.15 18.14 16.94
N ARG A 269 -2.45 17.95 18.22
CA ARG A 269 -3.39 16.92 18.69
C ARG A 269 -4.68 17.54 19.21
N LEU A 270 -5.83 17.10 18.67
CA LEU A 270 -7.15 17.52 19.08
C LEU A 270 -7.93 16.38 19.73
N ASN A 271 -8.47 16.64 20.92
CA ASN A 271 -9.46 15.76 21.57
C ASN A 271 -10.86 16.24 21.18
N LEU A 272 -11.56 15.45 20.36
CA LEU A 272 -12.84 15.83 19.75
C LEU A 272 -14.05 15.43 20.62
N GLY A 273 -13.86 14.44 21.50
CA GLY A 273 -14.89 13.82 22.33
C GLY A 273 -15.78 12.84 21.56
N ALA A 274 -16.19 13.22 20.35
CA ALA A 274 -16.93 12.39 19.40
C ALA A 274 -16.51 12.72 17.97
N THR A 275 -16.74 11.78 17.05
CA THR A 275 -16.51 11.97 15.62
C THR A 275 -17.38 13.10 15.07
N PRO A 276 -16.80 14.19 14.55
CA PRO A 276 -17.58 15.25 13.91
C PRO A 276 -18.15 14.74 12.58
N GLU A 277 -19.29 15.29 12.17
CA GLU A 277 -19.79 15.09 10.81
C GLU A 277 -18.84 15.76 9.81
N ILE A 278 -18.38 16.97 10.13
CA ILE A 278 -17.46 17.73 9.30
C ILE A 278 -16.32 18.29 10.16
N MET A 279 -15.08 18.02 9.75
CA MET A 279 -13.89 18.71 10.24
C MET A 279 -13.24 19.46 9.07
N LYS A 280 -13.11 20.79 9.18
CA LYS A 280 -12.37 21.61 8.21
C LYS A 280 -11.17 22.26 8.88
N ALA A 281 -9.97 21.96 8.40
CA ALA A 281 -8.73 22.62 8.78
C ALA A 281 -8.30 23.60 7.68
N VAL A 282 -8.01 24.84 8.07
CA VAL A 282 -7.52 25.91 7.19
C VAL A 282 -6.15 26.33 7.71
N PHE A 283 -5.13 26.18 6.88
CA PHE A 283 -3.73 26.49 7.15
C PHE A 283 -3.40 27.83 6.48
N SER A 284 -2.77 28.74 7.20
CA SER A 284 -2.36 30.05 6.66
C SER A 284 -0.92 30.35 7.03
N THR A 285 -0.14 30.81 6.06
CA THR A 285 1.30 31.12 6.24
C THR A 285 1.75 32.26 5.34
N ASP A 286 2.67 33.09 5.83
CA ASP A 286 3.41 34.06 5.01
C ASP A 286 4.72 33.49 4.44
N SER A 287 5.00 32.20 4.66
CA SER A 287 6.17 31.49 4.17
C SER A 287 5.76 30.09 3.68
N GLU A 288 6.02 29.02 4.44
CA GLU A 288 5.60 27.65 4.09
C GLU A 288 5.04 26.85 5.27
N ILE A 289 4.15 25.91 4.94
CA ILE A 289 3.69 24.83 5.82
C ILE A 289 3.76 23.53 5.03
N THR A 290 4.41 22.50 5.59
CA THR A 290 4.40 21.13 5.06
C THR A 290 3.61 20.23 6.02
N VAL A 291 2.58 19.56 5.52
CA VAL A 291 1.80 18.56 6.26
C VAL A 291 2.27 17.17 5.85
N TYR A 292 2.71 16.37 6.82
CA TYR A 292 3.22 15.00 6.62
C TYR A 292 2.14 13.93 6.82
N GLY A 293 0.91 14.35 7.11
CA GLY A 293 -0.25 13.47 7.27
C GLY A 293 -1.19 13.94 8.37
N LEU A 294 -2.41 13.41 8.32
CA LEU A 294 -3.40 13.50 9.39
C LEU A 294 -3.51 12.12 10.05
N SER A 295 -3.91 12.06 11.31
CA SER A 295 -4.29 10.80 11.95
C SER A 295 -5.66 10.92 12.59
N LEU A 296 -6.55 9.99 12.25
CA LEU A 296 -7.92 9.93 12.76
C LEU A 296 -8.04 8.68 13.64
N GLU A 297 -8.06 8.87 14.96
CA GLU A 297 -7.85 7.77 15.91
C GLU A 297 -8.70 7.87 17.18
N SER A 298 -8.59 6.84 18.01
CA SER A 298 -8.96 6.82 19.43
C SER A 298 -7.75 7.10 20.31
N PRO A 299 -7.93 7.54 21.58
CA PRO A 299 -6.81 7.78 22.48
C PRO A 299 -6.10 6.51 22.97
N LYS A 300 -6.71 5.34 22.80
CA LYS A 300 -6.20 4.04 23.25
C LYS A 300 -6.67 2.91 22.33
N GLY A 301 -6.16 1.70 22.55
CA GLY A 301 -6.44 0.52 21.73
C GLY A 301 -5.51 0.44 20.52
N ILE A 302 -5.91 -0.33 19.51
CA ILE A 302 -5.11 -0.56 18.30
C ILE A 302 -5.48 0.42 17.20
N ILE A 303 -4.45 0.98 16.57
CA ILE A 303 -4.54 1.75 15.33
C ILE A 303 -3.77 1.01 14.23
N VAL A 304 -4.41 0.80 13.08
CA VAL A 304 -3.78 0.22 11.90
C VAL A 304 -3.79 1.23 10.77
N ASP A 305 -2.62 1.73 10.41
CA ASP A 305 -2.45 2.67 9.30
C ASP A 305 -2.46 1.92 7.95
N ASN A 306 -3.14 2.46 6.95
CA ASN A 306 -3.13 1.94 5.58
C ASN A 306 -2.30 2.86 4.66
N ILE A 307 -1.13 2.39 4.24
CA ILE A 307 -0.15 3.19 3.49
C ILE A 307 0.07 2.54 2.12
N ALA A 308 -0.83 2.85 1.19
CA ALA A 308 -0.84 2.29 -0.15
C ALA A 308 0.04 3.12 -1.10
N LEU A 309 1.19 2.56 -1.49
CA LEU A 309 2.16 3.18 -2.40
C LEU A 309 2.06 2.52 -3.78
N ARG A 310 1.10 2.99 -4.59
CA ARG A 310 0.73 2.42 -5.89
C ARG A 310 1.94 2.16 -6.80
N GLY A 311 1.94 1.00 -7.46
CA GLY A 311 2.88 0.66 -8.53
C GLY A 311 4.31 0.37 -8.05
N ARG A 312 4.58 0.44 -6.75
CA ARG A 312 5.91 0.12 -6.20
C ARG A 312 6.08 -1.37 -5.99
N ALA A 313 7.30 -1.86 -6.17
CA ALA A 313 7.69 -3.23 -5.84
C ALA A 313 8.11 -3.41 -4.36
N PHE A 314 8.35 -2.29 -3.66
CA PHE A 314 8.80 -2.21 -2.26
C PHE A 314 8.60 -0.77 -1.72
N PRO A 315 8.57 -0.56 -0.37
CA PRO A 315 8.20 0.71 0.25
C PRO A 315 9.01 1.93 -0.19
N GLY A 316 10.32 1.80 -0.37
CA GLY A 316 11.18 2.92 -0.75
C GLY A 316 11.63 3.77 0.44
N PHE A 317 11.78 3.17 1.62
CA PHE A 317 12.25 3.83 2.84
C PHE A 317 13.61 4.49 2.63
N SER A 318 14.50 3.86 1.86
CA SER A 318 15.84 4.39 1.58
C SER A 318 15.86 5.69 0.76
N MET A 319 14.72 6.10 0.19
CA MET A 319 14.58 7.36 -0.55
C MET A 319 14.08 8.51 0.34
N MET A 320 13.50 8.21 1.51
CA MET A 320 12.95 9.20 2.41
C MET A 320 14.06 9.96 3.13
N ASP A 321 13.85 11.23 3.44
CA ASP A 321 14.74 11.96 4.34
C ASP A 321 14.76 11.29 5.73
N THR A 322 15.95 10.89 6.16
CA THR A 322 16.11 10.12 7.41
C THR A 322 15.76 10.95 8.64
N THR A 323 15.94 12.28 8.58
CA THR A 323 15.60 13.17 9.70
C THR A 323 14.10 13.26 9.87
N ARG A 324 13.35 13.48 8.78
CA ARG A 324 11.88 13.51 8.80
C ARG A 324 11.29 12.16 9.20
N PHE A 325 11.83 11.08 8.65
CA PHE A 325 11.44 9.73 9.03
C PHE A 325 11.54 9.54 10.55
N LYS A 326 12.69 9.85 11.15
CA LYS A 326 12.91 9.70 12.61
C LYS A 326 12.06 10.64 13.44
N GLN A 327 11.90 11.89 13.02
CA GLN A 327 11.04 12.85 13.73
C GLN A 327 9.60 12.33 13.81
N MET A 328 9.06 11.86 12.68
CA MET A 328 7.71 11.32 12.63
C MET A 328 7.60 9.98 13.39
N ALA A 329 8.59 9.09 13.28
CA ALA A 329 8.65 7.86 14.07
C ALA A 329 8.70 8.11 15.59
N ASN A 330 9.36 9.18 16.05
CA ASN A 330 9.41 9.52 17.48
C ASN A 330 8.07 10.05 18.01
N LEU A 331 7.28 10.73 17.17
CA LEU A 331 5.93 11.19 17.52
C LEU A 331 4.94 10.03 17.53
N ILE A 332 4.96 9.24 16.46
CA ILE A 332 3.98 8.17 16.20
C ILE A 332 4.29 6.91 17.00
N LYS A 333 5.57 6.62 17.23
CA LYS A 333 6.11 5.45 17.91
C LYS A 333 5.45 4.13 17.45
N PRO A 334 5.69 3.72 16.18
CA PRO A 334 5.16 2.48 15.63
C PRO A 334 5.53 1.27 16.51
N SER A 335 4.60 0.36 16.71
CA SER A 335 4.78 -0.89 17.46
C SER A 335 5.02 -2.08 16.55
N PHE A 336 4.54 -2.03 15.30
CA PHE A 336 4.70 -3.12 14.34
C PHE A 336 4.59 -2.62 12.90
N LEU A 337 5.38 -3.20 11.99
CA LEU A 337 5.34 -2.86 10.56
C LEU A 337 4.95 -4.10 9.73
N ILE A 338 4.03 -3.89 8.78
CA ILE A 338 3.67 -4.90 7.78
C ILE A 338 4.02 -4.35 6.40
N LEU A 339 4.69 -5.16 5.59
CA LEU A 339 5.03 -4.85 4.20
C LEU A 339 4.29 -5.83 3.29
N HIS A 340 3.42 -5.36 2.39
CA HIS A 340 2.64 -6.21 1.49
C HIS A 340 2.87 -5.77 0.05
N TYR A 341 3.79 -6.44 -0.62
CA TYR A 341 4.24 -6.09 -1.96
C TYR A 341 4.43 -7.34 -2.82
N GLY A 342 4.60 -7.14 -4.12
CA GLY A 342 5.19 -8.13 -5.02
C GLY A 342 4.45 -8.27 -6.34
N VAL A 343 3.18 -7.87 -6.41
CA VAL A 343 2.39 -7.98 -7.64
C VAL A 343 2.99 -7.18 -8.79
N ASN A 344 3.68 -6.08 -8.51
CA ASN A 344 4.36 -5.26 -9.54
C ASN A 344 5.66 -5.88 -10.08
N VAL A 345 6.19 -6.94 -9.43
CA VAL A 345 7.39 -7.67 -9.89
C VAL A 345 7.00 -8.78 -10.86
N VAL A 346 5.83 -9.39 -10.66
CA VAL A 346 5.39 -10.61 -11.36
C VAL A 346 5.28 -10.43 -12.88
N PRO A 347 4.70 -9.35 -13.45
CA PRO A 347 4.56 -9.22 -14.89
C PRO A 347 5.89 -9.25 -15.68
N ASN A 348 6.99 -8.85 -15.03
CA ASN A 348 8.31 -8.82 -15.64
C ASN A 348 9.03 -10.16 -15.43
N VAL A 349 8.64 -11.17 -16.21
CA VAL A 349 9.16 -12.55 -16.10
C VAL A 349 10.68 -12.57 -16.37
N ARG A 350 11.44 -13.04 -15.39
CA ARG A 350 12.89 -13.28 -15.45
C ARG A 350 13.25 -14.69 -15.02
N ASN A 351 14.45 -15.13 -15.42
CA ASN A 351 15.01 -16.44 -15.06
C ASN A 351 15.39 -16.54 -13.57
N ASN A 352 15.67 -15.42 -12.90
CA ASN A 352 15.95 -15.37 -11.47
C ASN A 352 15.52 -14.02 -10.86
N TYR A 353 15.35 -14.00 -9.54
CA TYR A 353 14.90 -12.84 -8.75
C TYR A 353 15.92 -12.41 -7.69
N PHE A 354 17.20 -12.69 -7.91
CA PHE A 354 18.26 -12.28 -6.99
C PHE A 354 18.30 -10.75 -6.83
N TYR A 355 18.08 -10.01 -7.93
CA TYR A 355 17.99 -8.54 -7.89
C TYR A 355 16.88 -8.05 -6.94
N TYR A 356 15.71 -8.69 -7.00
CA TYR A 356 14.56 -8.32 -6.19
C TYR A 356 14.79 -8.68 -4.72
N LYS A 357 15.30 -9.88 -4.44
CA LYS A 357 15.75 -10.28 -3.09
C LYS A 357 16.73 -9.25 -2.51
N LYS A 358 17.75 -8.86 -3.28
CA LYS A 358 18.78 -7.89 -2.83
C LYS A 358 18.17 -6.52 -2.53
N GLN A 359 17.29 -6.02 -3.39
CA GLN A 359 16.60 -4.73 -3.18
C GLN A 359 15.71 -4.77 -1.93
N LEU A 360 14.87 -5.80 -1.81
CA LEU A 360 13.96 -5.94 -0.67
C LEU A 360 14.73 -6.13 0.66
N LYS A 361 15.81 -6.91 0.65
CA LYS A 361 16.73 -7.05 1.78
C LYS A 361 17.35 -5.70 2.18
N GLY A 362 17.74 -4.88 1.20
CA GLY A 362 18.25 -3.53 1.44
C GLY A 362 17.23 -2.62 2.12
N GLU A 363 15.96 -2.67 1.68
CA GLU A 363 14.86 -1.91 2.28
C GLU A 363 14.57 -2.37 3.73
N ILE A 364 14.51 -3.69 3.97
CA ILE A 364 14.29 -4.27 5.31
C ILE A 364 15.46 -3.93 6.24
N ALA A 365 16.70 -4.04 5.76
CA ALA A 365 17.87 -3.66 6.55
C ALA A 365 17.89 -2.16 6.88
N TYR A 366 17.49 -1.31 5.92
CA TYR A 366 17.38 0.13 6.15
C TYR A 366 16.38 0.45 7.26
N ILE A 367 15.17 -0.12 7.20
CA ILE A 367 14.14 0.15 8.20
C ILE A 367 14.48 -0.46 9.57
N ASN A 368 15.05 -1.66 9.64
CA ASN A 368 15.56 -2.23 10.89
C ASN A 368 16.63 -1.33 11.54
N LYS A 369 17.45 -0.64 10.74
CA LYS A 369 18.42 0.34 11.27
C LYS A 369 17.73 1.59 11.84
N GLN A 370 16.63 2.03 11.25
CA GLN A 370 15.91 3.22 11.73
C GLN A 370 15.00 2.91 12.93
N LEU A 371 14.42 1.70 12.97
CA LEU A 371 13.46 1.22 13.97
C LEU A 371 13.89 -0.16 14.52
N PRO A 372 15.01 -0.26 15.25
CA PRO A 372 15.59 -1.55 15.66
C PRO A 372 14.72 -2.37 16.60
N GLU A 373 13.78 -1.75 17.30
CA GLU A 373 12.89 -2.39 18.27
C GLU A 373 11.50 -2.66 17.70
N VAL A 374 11.22 -2.19 16.48
CA VAL A 374 9.90 -2.38 15.86
C VAL A 374 9.96 -3.62 14.98
N PRO A 375 9.14 -4.64 15.24
CA PRO A 375 9.17 -5.83 14.42
C PRO A 375 8.53 -5.64 13.05
N LEU A 376 8.96 -6.48 12.09
CA LEU A 376 8.50 -6.45 10.71
C LEU A 376 7.92 -7.80 10.27
N LEU A 377 6.88 -7.72 9.45
CA LEU A 377 6.29 -8.84 8.74
C LEU A 377 6.15 -8.50 7.25
N LEU A 378 6.65 -9.37 6.38
CA LEU A 378 6.46 -9.31 4.94
C LEU A 378 5.34 -10.27 4.52
N ILE A 379 4.34 -9.74 3.82
CA ILE A 379 3.30 -10.51 3.14
C ILE A 379 3.73 -10.69 1.68
N SER A 380 3.72 -11.94 1.23
CA SER A 380 4.11 -12.27 -0.15
C SER A 380 3.16 -11.70 -1.20
N SER A 381 3.59 -11.71 -2.46
CA SER A 381 2.69 -11.49 -3.59
C SER A 381 1.49 -12.45 -3.53
N SER A 382 0.33 -11.96 -3.98
CA SER A 382 -0.82 -12.79 -4.34
C SER A 382 -0.55 -13.58 -5.63
N ASP A 383 -1.42 -14.55 -5.93
CA ASP A 383 -1.51 -15.09 -7.28
C ASP A 383 -2.06 -14.03 -8.25
N MET A 384 -1.68 -14.14 -9.52
CA MET A 384 -2.24 -13.37 -10.63
C MET A 384 -2.12 -14.16 -11.93
N ALA A 385 -2.99 -13.88 -12.89
CA ALA A 385 -3.06 -14.64 -14.13
C ALA A 385 -3.05 -13.74 -15.36
N HIS A 386 -2.56 -14.29 -16.46
CA HIS A 386 -2.61 -13.69 -17.79
C HIS A 386 -3.14 -14.69 -18.82
N LYS A 387 -3.41 -14.22 -20.03
CA LYS A 387 -3.89 -15.07 -21.11
C LYS A 387 -2.72 -15.65 -21.89
N VAL A 388 -2.62 -16.97 -21.96
CA VAL A 388 -1.64 -17.73 -22.75
C VAL A 388 -2.39 -18.69 -23.65
N ASN A 389 -2.20 -18.58 -24.97
CA ASN A 389 -2.86 -19.41 -25.99
C ASN A 389 -4.39 -19.52 -25.79
N GLY A 390 -5.04 -18.38 -25.54
CA GLY A 390 -6.50 -18.32 -25.36
C GLY A 390 -7.00 -18.66 -23.95
N ARG A 391 -6.16 -19.20 -23.06
CA ARG A 391 -6.55 -19.65 -21.72
C ARG A 391 -5.91 -18.81 -20.63
N MET A 392 -6.66 -18.55 -19.55
CA MET A 392 -6.09 -17.90 -18.37
C MET A 392 -5.16 -18.88 -17.65
N GLN A 393 -3.96 -18.39 -17.30
CA GLN A 393 -2.95 -19.16 -16.58
C GLN A 393 -2.24 -18.22 -15.59
N SER A 394 -1.90 -18.75 -14.41
CA SER A 394 -1.04 -18.01 -13.48
C SER A 394 0.33 -17.75 -14.09
N TYR A 395 0.92 -16.63 -13.70
CA TYR A 395 2.30 -16.35 -14.06
C TYR A 395 3.24 -17.41 -13.48
N SER A 396 4.06 -18.02 -14.35
CA SER A 396 4.95 -19.14 -13.98
C SER A 396 6.04 -18.77 -12.98
N ASN A 397 6.38 -17.48 -12.88
CA ASN A 397 7.43 -16.95 -12.02
C ASN A 397 6.98 -16.56 -10.60
N ILE A 398 5.68 -16.60 -10.27
CA ILE A 398 5.19 -16.15 -8.95
C ILE A 398 5.88 -16.91 -7.82
N SER A 399 6.01 -18.24 -7.92
CA SER A 399 6.70 -19.04 -6.91
C SER A 399 8.15 -18.60 -6.68
N ALA A 400 8.85 -18.16 -7.73
CA ALA A 400 10.23 -17.66 -7.62
C ALA A 400 10.27 -16.25 -6.96
N VAL A 401 9.28 -15.40 -7.24
CA VAL A 401 9.11 -14.10 -6.57
C VAL A 401 8.82 -14.31 -5.07
N VAL A 402 7.86 -15.18 -4.73
CA VAL A 402 7.47 -15.52 -3.35
C VAL A 402 8.66 -16.12 -2.59
N GLN A 403 9.46 -16.98 -3.23
CA GLN A 403 10.67 -17.53 -2.63
C GLN A 403 11.73 -16.45 -2.36
N ALA A 404 11.96 -15.54 -3.32
CA ALA A 404 12.87 -14.40 -3.12
C ALA A 404 12.42 -13.48 -1.97
N GLN A 405 11.10 -13.27 -1.82
CA GLN A 405 10.52 -12.53 -0.70
C GLN A 405 10.76 -13.22 0.64
N LYS A 406 10.47 -14.52 0.71
CA LYS A 406 10.69 -15.34 1.91
C LYS A 406 12.14 -15.28 2.37
N GLU A 407 13.08 -15.48 1.44
CA GLU A 407 14.50 -15.42 1.75
C GLU A 407 14.94 -14.02 2.18
N ALA A 408 14.50 -12.96 1.49
CA ALA A 408 14.81 -11.59 1.87
C ALA A 408 14.29 -11.26 3.28
N ALA A 409 13.08 -11.69 3.62
CA ALA A 409 12.50 -11.47 4.94
C ALA A 409 13.27 -12.20 6.04
N LEU A 410 13.40 -13.52 5.92
CA LEU A 410 13.99 -14.35 6.98
C LEU A 410 15.48 -14.05 7.20
N GLU A 411 16.26 -13.83 6.13
CA GLU A 411 17.67 -13.45 6.24
C GLU A 411 17.89 -12.05 6.85
N SER A 412 16.83 -11.24 6.93
CA SER A 412 16.89 -9.87 7.45
C SER A 412 16.15 -9.72 8.78
N GLY A 413 15.77 -10.83 9.43
CA GLY A 413 15.07 -10.81 10.70
C GLY A 413 13.63 -10.30 10.61
N CYS A 414 12.96 -10.47 9.47
CA CYS A 414 11.57 -10.09 9.23
C CYS A 414 10.70 -11.36 9.10
N ALA A 415 9.55 -11.38 9.77
CA ALA A 415 8.58 -12.47 9.64
C ALA A 415 7.99 -12.52 8.22
N PHE A 416 7.45 -13.66 7.82
CA PHE A 416 6.94 -13.85 6.47
C PHE A 416 5.59 -14.57 6.47
N TRP A 417 4.58 -13.98 5.80
CA TRP A 417 3.30 -14.63 5.55
C TRP A 417 3.10 -14.92 4.06
N ASN A 418 2.82 -16.17 3.73
CA ASN A 418 2.67 -16.61 2.34
C ASN A 418 1.21 -16.46 1.85
N LEU A 419 0.87 -15.28 1.37
CA LEU A 419 -0.45 -15.01 0.78
C LEU A 419 -0.73 -15.88 -0.44
N PHE A 420 0.26 -16.12 -1.30
CA PHE A 420 0.09 -16.98 -2.48
C PHE A 420 -0.42 -18.37 -2.10
N ASN A 421 0.19 -19.00 -1.09
CA ASN A 421 -0.29 -20.29 -0.57
C ASN A 421 -1.63 -20.16 0.15
N ALA A 422 -1.85 -19.11 0.94
CA ALA A 422 -3.11 -18.88 1.64
C ALA A 422 -4.31 -18.73 0.68
N MET A 423 -4.08 -18.24 -0.55
CA MET A 423 -5.10 -18.19 -1.61
C MET A 423 -5.37 -19.55 -2.26
N GLY A 424 -4.47 -20.52 -2.10
CA GLY A 424 -4.50 -21.83 -2.75
C GLY A 424 -3.49 -22.00 -3.88
N GLY A 425 -2.45 -21.17 -3.93
CA GLY A 425 -1.33 -21.28 -4.87
C GLY A 425 -1.71 -20.99 -6.32
N SER A 426 -1.04 -21.68 -7.25
CA SER A 426 -1.24 -21.46 -8.69
C SER A 426 -2.69 -21.69 -9.13
N GLY A 427 -3.16 -20.81 -10.01
CA GLY A 427 -4.53 -20.75 -10.53
C GLY A 427 -5.56 -20.27 -9.50
N SER A 428 -5.15 -19.88 -8.28
CA SER A 428 -6.08 -19.40 -7.27
C SER A 428 -6.76 -18.10 -7.70
N MET A 429 -6.06 -17.17 -8.34
CA MET A 429 -6.69 -15.93 -8.80
C MET A 429 -7.76 -16.21 -9.85
N ILE A 430 -7.54 -17.15 -10.78
CA ILE A 430 -8.55 -17.58 -11.75
C ILE A 430 -9.78 -18.13 -11.03
N ARG A 431 -9.57 -19.08 -10.09
CA ARG A 431 -10.66 -19.63 -9.29
C ARG A 431 -11.39 -18.55 -8.47
N TRP A 432 -10.67 -17.54 -7.98
CA TRP A 432 -11.23 -16.43 -7.22
C TRP A 432 -12.07 -15.50 -8.11
N VAL A 433 -11.68 -15.26 -9.36
CA VAL A 433 -12.50 -14.53 -10.35
C VAL A 433 -13.78 -15.29 -10.70
N GLU A 434 -13.72 -16.62 -10.74
CA GLU A 434 -14.85 -17.49 -11.12
C GLU A 434 -15.83 -17.80 -9.96
N LYS A 435 -15.49 -17.43 -8.71
CA LYS A 435 -16.39 -17.58 -7.55
C LYS A 435 -17.68 -16.79 -7.75
N GLN A 436 -18.75 -17.22 -7.07
CA GLN A 436 -20.02 -16.52 -7.00
C GLN A 436 -20.38 -16.27 -5.51
N PRO A 437 -20.29 -15.02 -5.01
CA PRO A 437 -19.81 -13.82 -5.71
C PRO A 437 -18.28 -13.84 -5.99
N PRO A 438 -17.79 -13.08 -7.00
CA PRO A 438 -16.36 -13.04 -7.33
C PRO A 438 -15.49 -12.48 -6.21
N LEU A 439 -14.33 -13.10 -6.00
CA LEU A 439 -13.28 -12.65 -5.08
C LEU A 439 -12.13 -11.95 -5.81
N GLY A 440 -11.93 -12.22 -7.11
CA GLY A 440 -10.98 -11.51 -7.99
C GLY A 440 -11.70 -10.63 -9.02
N ASN A 441 -11.06 -9.54 -9.42
CA ASN A 441 -11.50 -8.72 -10.56
C ASN A 441 -11.13 -9.40 -11.88
N LYS A 442 -11.84 -9.03 -12.96
CA LYS A 442 -11.60 -9.57 -14.32
C LYS A 442 -10.27 -9.17 -14.94
N ASP A 443 -9.48 -8.34 -14.27
CA ASP A 443 -8.08 -8.08 -14.62
C ASP A 443 -7.15 -9.23 -14.17
N TYR A 444 -7.66 -10.18 -13.37
CA TYR A 444 -6.93 -11.32 -12.80
C TYR A 444 -5.67 -10.91 -12.01
N VAL A 445 -5.68 -9.70 -11.45
CA VAL A 445 -4.60 -9.12 -10.64
C VAL A 445 -5.13 -8.60 -9.31
N HIS A 446 -6.22 -7.85 -9.33
CA HIS A 446 -6.76 -7.19 -8.14
C HIS A 446 -7.93 -7.98 -7.55
N PHE A 447 -8.06 -7.93 -6.22
CA PHE A 447 -9.23 -8.48 -5.55
C PHE A 447 -10.48 -7.61 -5.75
N THR A 448 -11.66 -8.22 -5.69
CA THR A 448 -12.90 -7.50 -5.41
C THR A 448 -12.91 -7.01 -3.95
N MET A 449 -13.89 -6.19 -3.56
CA MET A 449 -14.07 -5.84 -2.13
C MET A 449 -14.21 -7.08 -1.23
N LEU A 450 -14.92 -8.11 -1.71
CA LEU A 450 -15.12 -9.36 -0.97
C LEU A 450 -13.83 -10.18 -0.87
N GLY A 451 -13.06 -10.27 -1.96
CA GLY A 451 -11.76 -10.94 -1.95
C GLY A 451 -10.75 -10.24 -1.03
N ALA A 452 -10.69 -8.91 -1.09
CA ALA A 452 -9.81 -8.12 -0.23
C ALA A 452 -10.16 -8.32 1.25
N LYS A 453 -11.46 -8.29 1.60
CA LYS A 453 -11.94 -8.60 2.95
C LYS A 453 -11.56 -10.01 3.38
N LYS A 454 -11.68 -11.01 2.49
CA LYS A 454 -11.26 -12.38 2.77
C LYS A 454 -9.76 -12.47 3.06
N VAL A 455 -8.91 -11.81 2.28
CA VAL A 455 -7.46 -11.74 2.54
C VAL A 455 -7.17 -11.11 3.89
N GLY A 456 -7.79 -9.97 4.21
CA GLY A 456 -7.60 -9.30 5.50
C GLY A 456 -8.02 -10.17 6.68
N ASN A 457 -9.13 -10.90 6.56
CA ASN A 457 -9.61 -11.83 7.60
C ASN A 457 -8.69 -13.05 7.76
N LEU A 458 -8.22 -13.65 6.66
CA LEU A 458 -7.26 -14.77 6.71
C LEU A 458 -5.98 -14.34 7.42
N PHE A 459 -5.47 -13.17 7.07
CA PHE A 459 -4.28 -12.62 7.70
C PHE A 459 -4.52 -12.32 9.18
N ALA A 460 -5.63 -11.68 9.53
CA ALA A 460 -5.98 -11.37 10.93
C ALA A 460 -6.07 -12.64 11.78
N ALA A 461 -6.68 -13.71 11.27
CA ALA A 461 -6.80 -14.97 11.99
C ALA A 461 -5.42 -15.57 12.30
N GLU A 462 -4.52 -15.66 11.31
CA GLU A 462 -3.16 -16.15 11.50
C GLU A 462 -2.34 -15.25 12.44
N PHE A 463 -2.47 -13.93 12.29
CA PHE A 463 -1.80 -12.95 13.13
C PHE A 463 -2.23 -13.06 14.59
N LEU A 464 -3.53 -13.09 14.86
CA LEU A 464 -4.09 -13.20 16.21
C LEU A 464 -3.72 -14.54 16.85
N LYS A 465 -3.83 -15.65 16.10
CA LYS A 465 -3.43 -16.98 16.57
C LYS A 465 -1.97 -17.00 17.01
N SER A 466 -1.08 -16.37 16.22
CA SER A 466 0.34 -16.27 16.55
C SER A 466 0.59 -15.37 17.75
N LEU A 467 -0.12 -14.24 17.84
CA LEU A 467 0.01 -13.28 18.94
C LEU A 467 -0.43 -13.88 20.28
N GLU A 468 -1.48 -14.70 20.29
CA GLU A 468 -2.03 -15.28 21.52
C GLU A 468 -1.21 -16.47 22.05
N GLY A 469 -0.35 -17.09 21.22
CA GLY A 469 0.52 -18.21 21.61
C GLY A 469 -0.04 -19.60 21.32
N GLY A 470 -1.12 -19.69 20.54
CA GLY A 470 -1.57 -20.91 19.85
C GLY A 470 -1.76 -22.18 20.67
N GLU A 471 -2.76 -22.22 21.55
CA GLU A 471 -3.79 -23.29 21.58
C GLU A 471 -5.10 -22.67 22.10
N THR A 472 -6.02 -22.37 21.19
CA THR A 472 -7.43 -22.13 21.54
C THR A 472 -8.29 -22.84 20.51
N ASN A 473 -9.01 -23.85 21.01
CA ASN A 473 -9.95 -24.68 20.28
C ASN A 473 -11.00 -23.84 19.55
N GLU A 474 -11.41 -24.36 18.37
CA GLU A 474 -12.68 -24.08 17.69
C GLU A 474 -12.98 -22.63 17.28
N LEU A 475 -12.53 -22.21 16.09
CA LEU A 475 -13.24 -21.19 15.29
C LEU A 475 -13.17 -21.45 13.77
N ILE A 476 -13.01 -22.71 13.36
CA ILE A 476 -13.29 -23.14 11.98
C ILE A 476 -14.51 -24.06 12.03
N ALA A 477 -15.68 -23.46 12.28
CA ALA A 477 -16.97 -24.09 12.03
C ALA A 477 -18.03 -23.00 11.85
N ASN A 478 -18.16 -22.50 10.63
CA ASN A 478 -19.40 -22.53 9.85
C ASN A 478 -19.31 -21.52 8.69
N GLU A 479 -19.66 -22.04 7.52
CA GLU A 479 -19.54 -21.50 6.15
C GLU A 479 -20.20 -20.14 5.92
#